data_AF-A0A960ZVV2-F1
#
_entry.id   AF-A0A960ZVV2-F1
#
_cell.length_a   1.000
_cell.length_b   1.000
_cell.length_c   1.000
_cell.angle_alpha   90.00
_cell.angle_beta   90.00
_cell.angle_gamma   90.00
#
_symmetry.space_group_name_H-M   'P 1'
#
loop_
_entity.id
_entity.type
_entity.pdbx_description
1 polymer ?
#
loop_
_entity_poly.entity_id
_entity_poly.type
_entity_poly.pdbx_seq_one_letter_code
_entity_poly.pdbx_strand_id
1 'polypeptide(L)'
;MSRTYQLSLTSNKWNEDDTLNYSHAKARRLSAEALFDAVFTVTGSMPNIPGVQPGTRAAQLADSQAKLPDGFLTNFGKPARESVCECERSNDVNLGPVMALMSGPTVGDAISDPKNAIAKLVATIPDDRKLVDEIFVRIINRPATEKEIDAVLASAASMDAQHQGLTAAWQAKEAEQKPIIAKAEAERALAIANAKKELDAYRVKMAPEVAKKEADRKAAIAKAQEAAKKVAETAVTKQPQWEQYVDLSTEWQPLDVEVVRATGVQKLEKQADGSLFATPLPAGQMAIGNYQLKAKTTLAGITAIKLEVLPDVRLPSNGPGLAPDGNFVLSEFVVQQAALDAKRAKKGVGLVTLKTAIADFSQDKFPVTESLKKGNRDRGWAVSPDAGSRHEAIFYPDTAIGAEGGVQLSFQLVQGFQNGKYNLGRFRIWVSANPMARFGAPKAVADAIRTPVAKRTPEQKKALSDTFIAQFREYQTAQKAVASASKPLPVDEQLVALEFKHTDAQRPVVLDAKLIQLRRDVELSKAQLG
;
A
#
# COMPACT_ATOMS: atom_id res chain seq x y z
N MET A 1 45.90 19.23 42.89
CA MET A 1 44.83 18.76 43.80
C MET A 1 45.13 17.32 44.18
N SER A 2 44.91 16.95 45.45
CA SER A 2 45.33 15.68 46.04
C SER A 2 44.57 14.48 45.46
N ARG A 3 45.31 13.40 45.14
CA ARG A 3 44.81 12.10 44.67
C ARG A 3 43.81 11.43 45.64
N THR A 4 43.83 11.84 46.92
CA THR A 4 43.02 11.22 47.99
C THR A 4 41.53 11.59 47.91
N TYR A 5 41.17 12.75 47.34
CA TYR A 5 39.76 13.19 47.27
C TYR A 5 39.01 12.70 46.02
N GLN A 6 39.71 12.13 45.04
CA GLN A 6 39.13 11.74 43.75
C GLN A 6 38.69 10.27 43.66
N LEU A 7 38.89 9.46 44.71
CA LEU A 7 38.68 8.01 44.63
C LEU A 7 37.35 7.52 45.23
N SER A 8 36.66 8.31 46.04
CA SER A 8 35.39 7.92 46.67
C SER A 8 34.22 8.73 46.11
N LEU A 9 33.14 8.01 45.73
CA LEU A 9 31.83 8.58 45.42
C LEU A 9 31.06 8.95 46.70
N THR A 10 31.39 8.32 47.83
CA THR A 10 30.69 8.51 49.10
C THR A 10 31.10 9.83 49.74
N SER A 11 30.15 10.74 49.91
CA SER A 11 30.30 11.94 50.71
C SER A 11 30.34 11.60 52.21
N ASN A 12 30.99 12.46 52.99
CA ASN A 12 30.90 12.50 54.43
C ASN A 12 30.04 13.72 54.84
N LYS A 13 29.69 13.78 56.12
CA LYS A 13 28.82 14.83 56.69
C LYS A 13 29.28 16.29 56.46
N TRP A 14 30.51 16.51 56.00
CA TRP A 14 31.10 17.84 55.82
C TRP A 14 31.28 18.25 54.35
N ASN A 15 31.01 17.35 53.40
CA ASN A 15 31.23 17.59 51.97
C ASN A 15 30.08 17.13 51.08
N GLU A 16 28.93 16.84 51.68
CA GLU A 16 27.71 16.40 50.99
C GLU A 16 27.10 17.51 50.12
N ASP A 17 27.21 18.75 50.56
CA ASP A 17 26.71 19.95 49.88
C ASP A 17 27.71 20.54 48.87
N ASP A 18 28.96 20.05 48.86
CA ASP A 18 29.99 20.57 47.96
C ASP A 18 29.83 20.04 46.52
N THR A 19 29.04 20.78 45.75
CA THR A 19 28.81 20.54 44.34
C THR A 19 29.79 21.28 43.42
N LEU A 20 30.58 22.20 43.94
CA LEU A 20 31.44 23.10 43.15
C LEU A 20 32.91 22.68 43.17
N ASN A 21 33.44 22.26 44.32
CA ASN A 21 34.87 22.08 44.52
C ASN A 21 35.36 20.64 44.32
N TYR A 22 34.48 19.73 43.89
CA TYR A 22 34.79 18.32 43.62
C TYR A 22 35.49 17.63 44.81
N SER A 23 35.05 17.92 46.04
CA SER A 23 35.55 17.25 47.25
C SER A 23 35.35 15.74 47.29
N HIS A 24 34.54 15.20 46.38
CA HIS A 24 34.30 13.78 46.15
C HIS A 24 34.12 13.51 44.66
N ALA A 25 34.28 12.26 44.25
CA ALA A 25 34.05 11.86 42.86
C ALA A 25 32.55 11.96 42.53
N LYS A 26 32.21 12.53 41.37
CA LYS A 26 30.85 12.53 40.84
C LYS A 26 30.66 11.34 39.92
N ALA A 27 29.62 10.54 40.15
CA ALA A 27 29.27 9.44 39.28
C ALA A 27 28.96 9.96 37.87
N ARG A 28 29.66 9.44 36.87
CA ARG A 28 29.43 9.76 35.45
C ARG A 28 28.97 8.50 34.74
N ARG A 29 27.89 8.60 33.98
CA ARG A 29 27.42 7.52 33.13
C ARG A 29 28.42 7.29 31.99
N LEU A 30 28.66 6.03 31.65
CA LEU A 30 29.41 5.67 30.44
C LEU A 30 28.60 6.07 29.20
N SER A 31 29.28 6.47 28.13
CA SER A 31 28.60 6.65 26.84
C SER A 31 28.01 5.31 26.37
N ALA A 32 27.03 5.37 25.46
CA ALA A 32 26.39 4.17 24.91
C ALA A 32 27.40 3.13 24.40
N GLU A 33 28.43 3.58 23.69
CA GLU A 33 29.48 2.74 23.13
C GLU A 33 30.38 2.16 24.22
N ALA A 34 30.82 3.00 25.17
CA ALA A 34 31.65 2.56 26.28
C ALA A 34 30.93 1.57 27.19
N LEU A 35 29.62 1.76 27.41
CA LEU A 35 28.79 0.84 28.18
C LEU A 35 28.63 -0.50 27.44
N PHE A 36 28.35 -0.46 26.14
CA PHE A 36 28.27 -1.66 25.30
C PHE A 36 29.58 -2.44 25.37
N ASP A 37 30.71 -1.78 25.11
CA ASP A 37 32.03 -2.41 25.13
C ASP A 37 32.40 -2.95 26.52
N ALA A 38 31.99 -2.28 27.59
CA ALA A 38 32.19 -2.75 28.96
C ALA A 38 31.45 -4.08 29.22
N VAL A 39 30.20 -4.21 28.77
CA VAL A 39 29.42 -5.46 28.92
C VAL A 39 30.15 -6.63 28.26
N PHE A 40 30.55 -6.50 26.99
CA PHE A 40 31.25 -7.58 26.28
C PHE A 40 32.67 -7.84 26.81
N THR A 41 33.35 -6.82 27.33
CA THR A 41 34.67 -6.99 27.97
C THR A 41 34.54 -7.80 29.27
N VAL A 42 33.56 -7.46 30.10
CA VAL A 42 33.32 -8.12 31.39
C VAL A 42 32.80 -9.54 31.18
N THR A 43 31.81 -9.75 30.33
CA THR A 43 31.31 -11.12 30.04
C THR A 43 32.35 -11.94 29.28
N GLY A 44 33.23 -11.30 28.51
CA GLY A 44 34.18 -11.97 27.62
C GLY A 44 33.53 -12.59 26.38
N SER A 45 32.29 -12.21 26.08
CA SER A 45 31.60 -12.56 24.84
C SER A 45 32.08 -11.68 23.68
N MET A 46 31.93 -12.17 22.44
CA MET A 46 32.36 -11.45 21.24
C MET A 46 31.22 -10.59 20.68
N PRO A 47 31.35 -9.25 20.63
CA PRO A 47 30.29 -8.40 20.10
C PRO A 47 30.06 -8.67 18.61
N ASN A 48 28.78 -8.73 18.20
CA ASN A 48 28.40 -8.96 16.81
C ASN A 48 27.51 -7.83 16.29
N ILE A 49 28.14 -6.70 15.96
CA ILE A 49 27.44 -5.51 15.48
C ILE A 49 27.17 -5.66 13.96
N PRO A 50 25.91 -5.52 13.50
CA PRO A 50 25.58 -5.67 12.09
C PRO A 50 26.37 -4.69 11.20
N GLY A 51 26.91 -5.21 10.09
CA GLY A 51 27.63 -4.40 9.08
C GLY A 51 29.12 -4.21 9.35
N VAL A 52 29.67 -4.74 10.45
CA VAL A 52 31.12 -4.78 10.73
C VAL A 52 31.58 -6.21 11.05
N GLN A 53 32.89 -6.45 11.09
CA GLN A 53 33.42 -7.76 11.46
C GLN A 53 33.07 -8.10 12.92
N PRO A 54 32.73 -9.37 13.23
CA PRO A 54 32.55 -9.81 14.61
C PRO A 54 33.78 -9.44 15.47
N GLY A 55 33.55 -9.04 16.72
CA GLY A 55 34.60 -8.59 17.64
C GLY A 55 34.96 -7.11 17.55
N THR A 56 34.40 -6.37 16.58
CA THR A 56 34.58 -4.91 16.49
C THR A 56 33.94 -4.22 17.69
N ARG A 57 34.67 -3.32 18.35
CA ARG A 57 34.15 -2.53 19.48
C ARG A 57 33.17 -1.47 19.00
N ALA A 58 32.15 -1.16 19.79
CA ALA A 58 31.23 -0.07 19.49
C ALA A 58 31.97 1.29 19.39
N ALA A 59 33.03 1.50 20.18
CA ALA A 59 33.88 2.67 20.08
C ALA A 59 34.70 2.77 18.77
N GLN A 60 34.82 1.68 18.00
CA GLN A 60 35.55 1.63 16.73
C GLN A 60 34.63 1.82 15.51
N LEU A 61 33.33 2.00 15.72
CA LEU A 61 32.39 2.17 14.62
C LEU A 61 32.61 3.52 13.91
N ALA A 62 32.98 3.45 12.63
CA ALA A 62 33.15 4.63 11.79
C ALA A 62 31.80 5.26 11.36
N ASP A 63 30.71 4.48 11.37
CA ASP A 63 29.37 4.95 10.98
C ASP A 63 28.39 4.83 12.16
N SER A 64 27.63 5.89 12.42
CA SER A 64 26.54 5.90 13.40
C SER A 64 25.24 5.26 12.89
N GLN A 65 25.17 4.86 11.61
CA GLN A 65 24.05 4.11 11.05
C GLN A 65 24.03 2.61 11.41
N ALA A 66 25.12 2.07 11.98
CA ALA A 66 25.13 0.70 12.48
C ALA A 66 24.14 0.56 13.66
N LYS A 67 22.96 -0.01 13.37
CA LYS A 67 21.89 -0.21 14.35
C LYS A 67 21.94 -1.64 14.89
N LEU A 68 21.93 -1.76 16.21
CA LEU A 68 21.68 -3.04 16.86
C LEU A 68 20.18 -3.37 16.75
N PRO A 69 19.79 -4.64 16.58
CA PRO A 69 18.40 -5.06 16.48
C PRO A 69 17.52 -4.62 17.66
N ASP A 70 18.10 -4.50 18.84
CA ASP A 70 17.43 -4.08 20.08
C ASP A 70 17.54 -2.57 20.37
N GLY A 71 18.21 -1.81 19.50
CA GLY A 71 18.36 -0.36 19.63
C GLY A 71 19.24 0.10 20.79
N PHE A 72 20.08 -0.77 21.36
CA PHE A 72 20.87 -0.45 22.57
C PHE A 72 21.64 0.89 22.46
N LEU A 73 22.43 1.10 21.41
CA LEU A 73 23.22 2.34 21.29
C LEU A 73 22.36 3.61 21.27
N THR A 74 21.22 3.58 20.59
CA THR A 74 20.28 4.72 20.54
C THR A 74 19.61 4.95 21.90
N ASN A 75 19.16 3.87 22.57
CA ASN A 75 18.51 3.96 23.88
C ASN A 75 19.43 4.57 24.96
N PHE A 76 20.74 4.43 24.81
CA PHE A 76 21.75 4.98 25.72
C PHE A 76 22.35 6.31 25.24
N GLY A 77 21.71 6.96 24.25
CA GLY A 77 21.99 8.35 23.89
C GLY A 77 22.97 8.55 22.74
N LYS A 78 23.28 7.53 21.94
CA LYS A 78 24.07 7.72 20.70
C LYS A 78 23.25 8.52 19.67
N PRO A 79 23.71 9.71 19.23
CA PRO A 79 22.98 10.52 18.27
C PRO A 79 23.03 9.94 16.84
N ALA A 80 22.09 10.36 16.00
CA ALA A 80 22.07 10.02 14.58
C ALA A 80 23.17 10.77 13.81
N ARG A 81 23.61 10.21 12.66
CA ARG A 81 24.69 10.79 11.84
C ARG A 81 24.40 12.20 11.33
N GLU A 82 23.13 12.52 11.13
CA GLU A 82 22.66 13.82 10.65
C GLU A 82 22.81 14.95 11.68
N SER A 83 23.19 14.60 12.91
CA SER A 83 23.49 15.55 13.98
C SER A 83 24.99 15.78 14.16
N VAL A 84 25.38 17.05 14.24
CA VAL A 84 26.78 17.49 14.42
C VAL A 84 27.06 17.91 15.87
N CYS A 85 26.03 18.05 16.70
CA CYS A 85 26.17 18.59 18.05
C CYS A 85 26.31 17.48 19.12
N GLU A 86 27.37 17.54 19.93
CA GLU A 86 27.49 16.71 21.15
C GLU A 86 26.31 16.96 22.12
N CYS A 87 25.64 18.11 22.01
CA CYS A 87 24.47 18.45 22.81
C CYS A 87 23.23 17.57 22.55
N GLU A 88 23.15 16.84 21.44
CA GLU A 88 22.05 15.91 21.17
C GLU A 88 22.25 14.54 21.83
N ARG A 89 23.41 14.29 22.43
CA ARG A 89 23.64 13.10 23.26
C ARG A 89 22.86 13.22 24.56
N SER A 90 21.83 12.41 24.72
CA SER A 90 21.01 12.37 25.93
C SER A 90 21.67 11.50 27.01
N ASN A 91 21.88 12.06 28.21
CA ASN A 91 22.35 11.30 29.38
C ASN A 91 21.24 10.98 30.40
N ASP A 92 19.99 11.31 30.08
CA ASP A 92 18.85 11.17 30.99
C ASP A 92 18.58 9.72 31.41
N VAL A 93 18.13 9.56 32.65
CA VAL A 93 17.77 8.27 33.23
C VAL A 93 16.29 8.00 32.96
N ASN A 94 16.02 7.13 32.00
CA ASN A 94 14.68 6.70 31.64
C ASN A 94 14.47 5.23 32.01
N LEU A 95 13.24 4.85 32.37
CA LEU A 95 12.91 3.47 32.75
C LEU A 95 13.18 2.48 31.61
N GLY A 96 12.95 2.86 30.36
CA GLY A 96 13.17 2.02 29.18
C GLY A 96 14.63 1.53 29.03
N PRO A 97 15.63 2.42 28.96
CA PRO A 97 17.04 2.05 28.95
C PRO A 97 17.49 1.24 30.17
N VAL A 98 16.93 1.49 31.36
CA VAL A 98 17.23 0.67 32.56
C VAL A 98 16.74 -0.76 32.38
N MET A 99 15.52 -0.96 31.88
CA MET A 99 14.99 -2.29 31.57
C MET A 99 15.79 -2.98 30.46
N ALA A 100 16.25 -2.23 29.45
CA ALA A 100 17.13 -2.76 28.41
C ALA A 100 18.51 -3.19 28.96
N LEU A 101 19.01 -2.57 30.03
CA LEU A 101 20.24 -3.02 30.70
C LEU A 101 20.01 -4.28 31.54
N MET A 102 18.86 -4.37 32.22
CA MET A 102 18.55 -5.49 33.12
C MET A 102 18.19 -6.78 32.38
N SER A 103 17.44 -6.68 31.29
CA SER A 103 16.87 -7.85 30.60
C SER A 103 16.84 -7.70 29.08
N GLY A 104 17.59 -6.75 28.51
CA GLY A 104 17.64 -6.56 27.06
C GLY A 104 18.53 -7.61 26.37
N PRO A 105 18.31 -7.87 25.06
CA PRO A 105 19.07 -8.87 24.30
C PRO A 105 20.58 -8.65 24.34
N THR A 106 21.06 -7.40 24.21
CA THR A 106 22.50 -7.09 24.27
C THR A 106 23.20 -7.67 25.51
N VAL A 107 22.60 -7.54 26.69
CA VAL A 107 23.19 -8.04 27.95
C VAL A 107 22.89 -9.53 28.12
N GLY A 108 21.65 -9.95 27.82
CA GLY A 108 21.23 -11.34 27.91
C GLY A 108 22.09 -12.26 27.04
N ASP A 109 22.23 -11.95 25.76
CA ASP A 109 23.01 -12.76 24.81
C ASP A 109 24.49 -12.82 25.18
N ALA A 110 25.05 -11.71 25.68
CA ALA A 110 26.44 -11.66 26.13
C ALA A 110 26.69 -12.56 27.37
N ILE A 111 25.71 -12.66 28.27
CA ILE A 111 25.76 -13.55 29.44
C ILE A 111 25.47 -15.01 29.04
N SER A 112 24.57 -15.23 28.09
CA SER A 112 24.16 -16.56 27.62
C SER A 112 25.11 -17.20 26.60
N ASP A 113 26.10 -16.45 26.06
CA ASP A 113 27.10 -17.00 25.16
C ASP A 113 27.93 -18.10 25.84
N PRO A 114 27.87 -19.37 25.37
CA PRO A 114 28.56 -20.49 26.01
C PRO A 114 30.09 -20.37 25.93
N LYS A 115 30.63 -19.50 25.07
CA LYS A 115 32.08 -19.26 24.93
C LYS A 115 32.57 -18.09 25.78
N ASN A 116 31.68 -17.43 26.53
CA ASN A 116 32.02 -16.29 27.34
C ASN A 116 32.95 -16.69 28.51
N ALA A 117 33.52 -15.69 29.17
CA ALA A 117 34.47 -15.93 30.25
C ALA A 117 33.80 -16.43 31.54
N ILE A 118 32.52 -16.10 31.76
CA ILE A 118 31.77 -16.55 32.94
C ILE A 118 31.56 -18.06 32.87
N ALA A 119 31.11 -18.59 31.73
CA ALA A 119 30.97 -20.03 31.49
C ALA A 119 32.30 -20.78 31.66
N LYS A 120 33.42 -20.17 31.23
CA LYS A 120 34.76 -20.72 31.45
C LYS A 120 35.15 -20.73 32.93
N LEU A 121 34.84 -19.68 33.69
CA LEU A 121 35.09 -19.63 35.13
C LEU A 121 34.32 -20.74 35.86
N VAL A 122 33.03 -20.88 35.56
CA VAL A 122 32.16 -21.94 36.12
C VAL A 122 32.73 -23.33 35.81
N ALA A 123 33.24 -23.56 34.58
CA ALA A 123 33.82 -24.84 34.20
C ALA A 123 35.18 -25.14 34.85
N THR A 124 35.93 -24.10 35.27
CA THR A 124 37.32 -24.23 35.74
C THR A 124 37.42 -24.22 37.28
N ILE A 125 36.51 -23.54 37.96
CA ILE A 125 36.54 -23.35 39.42
C ILE A 125 35.40 -24.16 40.05
N PRO A 126 35.69 -25.34 40.64
CA PRO A 126 34.65 -26.20 41.25
C PRO A 126 34.21 -25.75 42.65
N ASP A 127 34.90 -24.79 43.26
CA ASP A 127 34.58 -24.26 44.59
C ASP A 127 33.72 -23.00 44.43
N ASP A 128 32.44 -23.10 44.76
CA ASP A 128 31.47 -22.02 44.56
C ASP A 128 31.84 -20.72 45.30
N ARG A 129 32.47 -20.80 46.48
CA ARG A 129 32.90 -19.58 47.20
C ARG A 129 33.97 -18.83 46.41
N LYS A 130 34.94 -19.57 45.86
CA LYS A 130 36.01 -19.00 45.00
C LYS A 130 35.46 -18.53 43.67
N LEU A 131 34.50 -19.25 43.09
CA LEU A 131 33.84 -18.85 41.85
C LEU A 131 33.12 -17.51 42.03
N VAL A 132 32.37 -17.33 43.12
CA VAL A 132 31.73 -16.05 43.43
C VAL A 132 32.77 -14.95 43.58
N ASP A 133 33.86 -15.18 44.32
CA ASP A 133 34.92 -14.18 44.48
C ASP A 133 35.56 -13.78 43.14
N GLU A 134 35.88 -14.74 42.27
CA GLU A 134 36.44 -14.49 40.93
C GLU A 134 35.47 -13.73 40.02
N ILE A 135 34.16 -13.99 40.12
CA ILE A 135 33.13 -13.21 39.42
C ILE A 135 33.10 -11.76 39.95
N PHE A 136 33.19 -11.56 41.26
CA PHE A 136 33.23 -10.22 41.88
C PHE A 136 34.49 -9.44 41.49
N VAL A 137 35.65 -10.09 41.47
CA VAL A 137 36.91 -9.50 40.99
C VAL A 137 36.78 -9.11 39.53
N ARG A 138 36.14 -9.94 38.70
CA ARG A 138 35.97 -9.64 37.27
C ARG A 138 35.00 -8.50 37.00
N ILE A 139 33.87 -8.43 37.72
CA ILE A 139 32.79 -7.47 37.44
C ILE A 139 32.95 -6.17 38.23
N ILE A 140 33.28 -6.26 39.52
CA ILE A 140 33.30 -5.14 40.48
C ILE A 140 34.75 -4.74 40.81
N ASN A 141 35.76 -5.51 40.37
CA ASN A 141 37.17 -5.23 40.60
C ASN A 141 37.55 -5.16 42.10
N ARG A 142 36.90 -6.00 42.91
CA ARG A 142 37.21 -6.22 44.33
C ARG A 142 36.80 -7.64 44.75
N PRO A 143 37.38 -8.19 45.83
CA PRO A 143 36.88 -9.43 46.40
C PRO A 143 35.44 -9.28 46.93
N ALA A 144 34.70 -10.38 46.93
CA ALA A 144 33.38 -10.47 47.51
C ALA A 144 33.48 -10.43 49.05
N THR A 145 32.50 -9.78 49.69
CA THR A 145 32.37 -9.87 51.15
C THR A 145 31.66 -11.17 51.55
N GLU A 146 31.90 -11.69 52.75
CA GLU A 146 31.23 -12.93 53.22
C GLU A 146 29.71 -12.85 53.10
N LYS A 147 29.12 -11.69 53.40
CA LYS A 147 27.66 -11.48 53.24
C LYS A 147 27.19 -11.63 51.80
N GLU A 148 27.98 -11.20 50.82
CA GLU A 148 27.66 -11.31 49.39
C GLU A 148 27.82 -12.76 48.90
N ILE A 149 28.88 -13.44 49.34
CA ILE A 149 29.10 -14.85 49.04
C ILE A 149 27.94 -15.69 49.60
N ASP A 150 27.62 -15.54 50.88
CA ASP A 150 26.55 -16.30 51.52
C ASP A 150 25.18 -16.00 50.87
N ALA A 151 24.92 -14.78 50.43
CA ALA A 151 23.67 -14.42 49.73
C ALA A 151 23.57 -15.09 48.34
N VAL A 152 24.65 -15.12 47.56
CA VAL A 152 24.67 -15.77 46.24
C VAL A 152 24.49 -17.28 46.38
N LEU A 153 25.20 -17.90 47.34
CA LEU A 153 25.07 -19.33 47.62
C LEU A 153 23.66 -19.69 48.11
N ALA A 154 23.06 -18.86 48.98
CA ALA A 154 21.69 -19.07 49.42
C ALA A 154 20.69 -18.97 48.25
N SER A 155 20.90 -18.03 47.33
CA SER A 155 20.08 -17.91 46.12
C SER A 155 20.21 -19.14 45.22
N ALA A 156 21.44 -19.60 44.97
CA ALA A 156 21.72 -20.79 44.15
C ALA A 156 21.11 -22.05 44.77
N ALA A 157 21.27 -22.25 46.08
CA ALA A 157 20.70 -23.39 46.81
C ALA A 157 19.15 -23.41 46.79
N SER A 158 18.51 -22.26 46.55
CA SER A 158 17.05 -22.14 46.48
C SER A 158 16.47 -22.46 45.08
N MET A 159 17.31 -22.59 44.04
CA MET A 159 16.86 -22.74 42.65
C MET A 159 16.06 -24.03 42.44
N ASP A 160 16.50 -25.15 42.99
CA ASP A 160 15.79 -26.43 42.90
C ASP A 160 14.41 -26.36 43.58
N ALA A 161 14.34 -25.75 44.76
CA ALA A 161 13.09 -25.59 45.50
C ALA A 161 12.11 -24.67 44.75
N GLN A 162 12.61 -23.59 44.13
CA GLN A 162 11.81 -22.69 43.28
C GLN A 162 11.31 -23.40 42.03
N HIS A 163 12.15 -24.19 41.36
CA HIS A 163 11.76 -24.98 40.20
C HIS A 163 10.68 -26.01 40.54
N GLN A 164 10.83 -26.71 41.67
CA GLN A 164 9.83 -27.66 42.16
C GLN A 164 8.50 -26.96 42.46
N GLY A 165 8.54 -25.80 43.11
CA GLY A 165 7.34 -24.99 43.37
C GLY A 165 6.64 -24.53 42.10
N LEU A 166 7.41 -24.06 41.12
CA LEU A 166 6.91 -23.64 39.81
C LEU A 166 6.30 -24.81 39.02
N THR A 167 6.96 -25.96 39.04
CA THR A 167 6.49 -27.20 38.41
C THR A 167 5.21 -27.69 39.06
N ALA A 168 5.11 -27.66 40.39
CA ALA A 168 3.89 -28.01 41.11
C ALA A 168 2.73 -27.05 40.77
N ALA A 169 3.01 -25.75 40.68
CA ALA A 169 2.01 -24.75 40.28
C ALA A 169 1.52 -24.96 38.84
N TRP A 170 2.44 -25.26 37.90
CA TRP A 170 2.07 -25.62 36.53
C TRP A 170 1.23 -26.88 36.50
N GLN A 171 1.65 -27.97 37.16
CA GLN A 171 0.91 -29.24 37.18
C GLN A 171 -0.49 -29.09 37.78
N ALA A 172 -0.63 -28.32 38.88
CA ALA A 172 -1.92 -28.02 39.47
C ALA A 172 -2.83 -27.26 38.49
N LYS A 173 -2.30 -26.22 37.82
CA LYS A 173 -3.06 -25.44 36.84
C LYS A 173 -3.40 -26.25 35.59
N GLU A 174 -2.50 -27.10 35.14
CA GLU A 174 -2.71 -28.03 34.02
C GLU A 174 -3.83 -29.03 34.35
N ALA A 175 -3.84 -29.60 35.56
CA ALA A 175 -4.89 -30.50 36.02
C ALA A 175 -6.27 -29.80 36.13
N GLU A 176 -6.29 -28.55 36.62
CA GLU A 176 -7.50 -27.71 36.68
C GLU A 176 -8.07 -27.42 35.28
N GLN A 177 -7.20 -27.06 34.32
CA GLN A 177 -7.61 -26.61 33.00
C GLN A 177 -7.87 -27.74 32.01
N LYS A 178 -7.26 -28.92 32.19
CA LYS A 178 -7.43 -30.09 31.30
C LYS A 178 -8.89 -30.47 31.02
N PRO A 179 -9.79 -30.62 32.02
CA PRO A 179 -11.19 -30.93 31.74
C PRO A 179 -11.93 -29.79 31.03
N ILE A 180 -11.57 -28.53 31.31
CA ILE A 180 -12.16 -27.34 30.68
C ILE A 180 -11.78 -27.31 29.19
N ILE A 181 -10.49 -27.49 28.88
CA ILE A 181 -9.98 -27.54 27.51
C ILE A 181 -10.61 -28.72 26.76
N ALA A 182 -10.67 -29.90 27.38
CA ALA A 182 -11.28 -31.08 26.75
C ALA A 182 -12.76 -30.86 26.41
N LYS A 183 -13.52 -30.23 27.32
CA LYS A 183 -14.92 -29.88 27.08
C LYS A 183 -15.04 -28.84 25.95
N ALA A 184 -14.24 -27.79 25.97
CA ALA A 184 -14.25 -26.75 24.94
C ALA A 184 -13.87 -27.30 23.56
N GLU A 185 -12.90 -28.20 23.46
CA GLU A 185 -12.54 -28.86 22.21
C GLU A 185 -13.65 -29.80 21.71
N ALA A 186 -14.35 -30.50 22.62
CA ALA A 186 -15.51 -31.32 22.25
C ALA A 186 -16.67 -30.47 21.72
N GLU A 187 -16.99 -29.36 22.39
CA GLU A 187 -18.00 -28.39 21.95
C GLU A 187 -17.62 -27.76 20.60
N ARG A 188 -16.35 -27.39 20.42
CA ARG A 188 -15.80 -26.89 19.17
C ARG A 188 -15.95 -27.90 18.04
N ALA A 189 -15.57 -29.16 18.26
CA ALA A 189 -15.70 -30.23 17.27
C ALA A 189 -17.16 -30.45 16.85
N LEU A 190 -18.09 -30.42 17.81
CA LEU A 190 -19.53 -30.50 17.54
C LEU A 190 -20.03 -29.28 16.75
N ALA A 191 -19.60 -28.07 17.11
CA ALA A 191 -19.95 -26.85 16.40
C ALA A 191 -19.46 -26.86 14.94
N ILE A 192 -18.23 -27.32 14.70
CA ILE A 192 -17.69 -27.51 13.34
C ILE A 192 -18.53 -28.51 12.55
N ALA A 193 -18.84 -29.67 13.14
CA ALA A 193 -19.63 -30.70 12.47
C ALA A 193 -21.04 -30.20 12.12
N ASN A 194 -21.71 -29.50 13.03
CA ASN A 194 -23.04 -28.94 12.81
C ASN A 194 -23.03 -27.82 11.76
N ALA A 195 -22.09 -26.87 11.87
CA ALA A 195 -21.97 -25.78 10.90
C ALA A 195 -21.66 -26.31 9.49
N LYS A 196 -20.79 -27.33 9.38
CA LYS A 196 -20.51 -28.00 8.11
C LYS A 196 -21.75 -28.69 7.54
N LYS A 197 -22.48 -29.43 8.37
CA LYS A 197 -23.72 -30.12 7.96
C LYS A 197 -24.77 -29.13 7.44
N GLU A 198 -24.96 -28.00 8.13
CA GLU A 198 -25.86 -26.94 7.70
C GLU A 198 -25.43 -26.31 6.37
N LEU A 199 -24.14 -25.99 6.22
CA LEU A 199 -23.55 -25.44 4.99
C LEU A 199 -23.73 -26.39 3.80
N ASP A 200 -23.40 -27.67 3.97
CA ASP A 200 -23.51 -28.67 2.91
C ASP A 200 -24.97 -28.92 2.53
N ALA A 201 -25.88 -28.99 3.50
CA ALA A 201 -27.32 -29.11 3.25
C ALA A 201 -27.87 -27.90 2.48
N TYR A 202 -27.44 -26.69 2.83
CA TYR A 202 -27.82 -25.47 2.12
C TYR A 202 -27.32 -25.47 0.68
N ARG A 203 -26.06 -25.85 0.45
CA ARG A 203 -25.48 -25.97 -0.90
C ARG A 203 -26.25 -26.97 -1.77
N VAL A 204 -26.61 -28.13 -1.23
CA VAL A 204 -27.43 -29.12 -1.96
C VAL A 204 -28.81 -28.57 -2.28
N LYS A 205 -29.45 -27.87 -1.33
CA LYS A 205 -30.76 -27.23 -1.52
C LYS A 205 -30.73 -26.16 -2.61
N MET A 206 -29.70 -25.31 -2.63
CA MET A 206 -29.59 -24.18 -3.56
C MET A 206 -29.00 -24.55 -4.92
N ALA A 207 -28.27 -25.67 -5.02
CA ALA A 207 -27.66 -26.14 -6.26
C ALA A 207 -28.61 -26.13 -7.50
N PRO A 208 -29.85 -26.66 -7.45
CA PRO A 208 -30.74 -26.61 -8.60
C PRO A 208 -31.18 -25.19 -8.97
N GLU A 209 -31.41 -24.32 -7.98
CA GLU A 209 -31.81 -22.93 -8.22
C GLU A 209 -30.65 -22.12 -8.83
N VAL A 210 -29.44 -22.28 -8.31
CA VAL A 210 -28.22 -21.66 -8.85
C VAL A 210 -27.95 -22.15 -10.27
N ALA A 211 -28.08 -23.46 -10.53
CA ALA A 211 -27.91 -24.02 -11.86
C ALA A 211 -28.94 -23.45 -12.85
N LYS A 212 -30.20 -23.31 -12.43
CA LYS A 212 -31.26 -22.68 -13.25
C LYS A 212 -30.94 -21.21 -13.53
N LYS A 213 -30.62 -20.42 -12.50
CA LYS A 213 -30.25 -18.99 -12.64
C LYS A 213 -29.06 -18.80 -13.57
N GLU A 214 -28.06 -19.67 -13.49
CA GLU A 214 -26.88 -19.62 -14.35
C GLU A 214 -27.20 -20.04 -15.80
N ALA A 215 -28.07 -21.03 -15.99
CA ALA A 215 -28.57 -21.40 -17.31
C ALA A 215 -29.38 -20.26 -17.96
N ASP A 216 -30.29 -19.64 -17.20
CA ASP A 216 -31.08 -18.49 -17.63
C ASP A 216 -30.18 -17.31 -17.99
N ARG A 217 -29.15 -17.03 -17.19
CA ARG A 217 -28.14 -16.00 -17.45
C ARG A 217 -27.38 -16.27 -18.76
N LYS A 218 -26.90 -17.49 -18.97
CA LYS A 218 -26.20 -17.88 -20.20
C LYS A 218 -27.10 -17.78 -21.43
N ALA A 219 -28.36 -18.19 -21.32
CA ALA A 219 -29.34 -18.06 -22.39
C ALA A 219 -29.63 -16.59 -22.73
N ALA A 220 -29.75 -15.73 -21.71
CA ALA A 220 -29.93 -14.29 -21.89
C ALA A 220 -28.71 -13.63 -22.59
N ILE A 221 -27.49 -14.03 -22.21
CA ILE A 221 -26.25 -13.56 -22.86
C ILE A 221 -26.24 -13.97 -24.32
N ALA A 222 -26.50 -15.25 -24.63
CA ALA A 222 -26.51 -15.75 -26.00
C ALA A 222 -27.55 -15.02 -26.86
N LYS A 223 -28.76 -14.80 -26.32
CA LYS A 223 -29.83 -14.04 -26.99
C LYS A 223 -29.42 -12.59 -27.25
N ALA A 224 -28.81 -11.92 -26.27
CA ALA A 224 -28.37 -10.55 -26.41
C ALA A 224 -27.21 -10.41 -27.41
N GLN A 225 -26.27 -11.36 -27.42
CA GLN A 225 -25.16 -11.40 -28.37
C GLN A 225 -25.65 -11.61 -29.79
N GLU A 226 -26.59 -12.53 -30.01
CA GLU A 226 -27.20 -12.75 -31.32
C GLU A 226 -27.97 -11.51 -31.80
N ALA A 227 -28.67 -10.80 -30.90
CA ALA A 227 -29.30 -9.53 -31.24
C ALA A 227 -28.27 -8.46 -31.64
N ALA A 228 -27.18 -8.31 -30.88
CA ALA A 228 -26.11 -7.37 -31.20
C ALA A 228 -25.42 -7.70 -32.53
N LYS A 229 -25.24 -8.99 -32.84
CA LYS A 229 -24.71 -9.46 -34.12
C LYS A 229 -25.62 -9.06 -35.28
N LYS A 230 -26.92 -9.32 -35.18
CA LYS A 230 -27.91 -8.91 -36.21
C LYS A 230 -27.90 -7.41 -36.45
N VAL A 231 -27.83 -6.61 -35.38
CA VAL A 231 -27.72 -5.16 -35.51
C VAL A 231 -26.43 -4.75 -36.21
N ALA A 232 -25.29 -5.41 -35.94
CA ALA A 232 -24.05 -5.13 -36.65
C ALA A 232 -24.13 -5.48 -38.14
N GLU A 233 -24.78 -6.58 -38.50
CA GLU A 233 -25.00 -7.01 -39.89
C GLU A 233 -25.87 -6.01 -40.66
N THR A 234 -26.96 -5.52 -40.05
CA THR A 234 -27.84 -4.53 -40.69
C THR A 234 -27.22 -3.14 -40.74
N ALA A 235 -26.37 -2.79 -39.77
CA ALA A 235 -25.70 -1.49 -39.72
C ALA A 235 -24.89 -1.19 -40.99
N VAL A 236 -24.27 -2.20 -41.61
CA VAL A 236 -23.49 -2.02 -42.86
C VAL A 236 -24.28 -1.31 -43.95
N THR A 237 -25.60 -1.51 -44.02
CA THR A 237 -26.49 -0.84 -44.99
C THR A 237 -26.62 0.67 -44.77
N LYS A 238 -26.35 1.14 -43.55
CA LYS A 238 -26.40 2.55 -43.15
C LYS A 238 -25.04 3.25 -43.25
N GLN A 239 -23.95 2.49 -43.36
CA GLN A 239 -22.60 3.03 -43.45
C GLN A 239 -22.43 4.03 -44.63
N PRO A 240 -22.92 3.78 -45.85
CA PRO A 240 -22.76 4.74 -46.96
C PRO A 240 -23.45 6.08 -46.70
N GLN A 241 -24.59 6.07 -46.00
CA GLN A 241 -25.27 7.31 -45.60
C GLN A 241 -24.45 8.06 -44.56
N TRP A 242 -23.92 7.36 -43.56
CA TRP A 242 -23.02 7.96 -42.57
C TRP A 242 -21.81 8.62 -43.23
N GLU A 243 -21.13 7.95 -44.17
CA GLU A 243 -19.96 8.49 -44.87
C GLU A 243 -20.21 9.84 -45.56
N GLN A 244 -21.45 10.14 -45.97
CA GLN A 244 -21.83 11.42 -46.58
C GLN A 244 -21.93 12.58 -45.59
N TYR A 245 -22.21 12.28 -44.32
CA TYR A 245 -22.36 13.29 -43.26
C TYR A 245 -21.11 13.45 -42.39
N VAL A 246 -20.11 12.57 -42.54
CA VAL A 246 -18.85 12.70 -41.81
C VAL A 246 -18.16 14.00 -42.24
N ASP A 247 -17.86 14.85 -41.26
CA ASP A 247 -17.09 16.05 -41.50
C ASP A 247 -15.61 15.70 -41.75
N LEU A 248 -15.17 15.89 -42.99
CA LEU A 248 -13.80 15.64 -43.45
C LEU A 248 -12.89 16.87 -43.36
N SER A 249 -13.39 18.01 -42.87
CA SER A 249 -12.59 19.24 -42.75
C SER A 249 -11.54 19.15 -41.65
N THR A 250 -11.79 18.34 -40.62
CA THR A 250 -10.93 18.24 -39.45
C THR A 250 -10.22 16.90 -39.42
N GLU A 251 -8.91 16.93 -39.50
CA GLU A 251 -8.08 15.73 -39.32
C GLU A 251 -7.68 15.60 -37.85
N TRP A 252 -8.22 14.58 -37.19
CA TRP A 252 -7.85 14.22 -35.82
C TRP A 252 -6.70 13.23 -35.80
N GLN A 253 -5.66 13.56 -35.03
CA GLN A 253 -4.51 12.70 -34.76
C GLN A 253 -4.59 12.17 -33.33
N PRO A 254 -4.51 10.84 -33.11
CA PRO A 254 -4.56 10.27 -31.77
C PRO A 254 -3.27 10.62 -31.03
N LEU A 255 -3.38 10.98 -29.75
CA LEU A 255 -2.21 11.07 -28.89
C LEU A 255 -1.91 9.71 -28.28
N ASP A 256 -0.64 9.30 -28.34
CA ASP A 256 -0.15 8.24 -27.49
C ASP A 256 0.07 8.79 -26.07
N VAL A 257 -0.83 8.43 -25.17
CA VAL A 257 -0.87 8.95 -23.81
C VAL A 257 -0.26 7.95 -22.83
N GLU A 258 0.70 8.43 -22.04
CA GLU A 258 1.26 7.75 -20.89
C GLU A 258 0.57 8.23 -19.59
N VAL A 259 0.20 7.29 -18.72
CA VAL A 259 -0.35 7.59 -17.39
C VAL A 259 0.80 7.92 -16.44
N VAL A 260 0.83 9.14 -15.93
CA VAL A 260 1.82 9.58 -14.90
C VAL A 260 1.31 9.19 -13.52
N ARG A 261 0.05 9.51 -13.24
CA ARG A 261 -0.63 9.21 -11.98
C ARG A 261 -2.14 9.20 -12.21
N ALA A 262 -2.85 8.31 -11.53
CA ALA A 262 -4.30 8.33 -11.49
C ALA A 262 -4.78 8.08 -10.05
N THR A 263 -5.58 8.98 -9.50
CA THR A 263 -6.30 8.77 -8.24
C THR A 263 -7.78 8.51 -8.50
N GLY A 264 -8.52 8.02 -7.51
CA GLY A 264 -9.96 7.76 -7.63
C GLY A 264 -10.32 6.43 -8.30
N VAL A 265 -9.32 5.68 -8.75
CA VAL A 265 -9.45 4.37 -9.41
C VAL A 265 -8.34 3.45 -8.94
N GLN A 266 -8.55 2.14 -9.06
CA GLN A 266 -7.52 1.15 -8.72
C GLN A 266 -6.37 1.19 -9.72
N LYS A 267 -6.70 1.37 -11.01
CA LYS A 267 -5.73 1.43 -12.10
C LYS A 267 -6.32 2.22 -13.28
N LEU A 268 -5.46 2.91 -14.03
CA LEU A 268 -5.81 3.52 -15.30
C LEU A 268 -4.82 2.99 -16.35
N GLU A 269 -5.34 2.28 -17.36
CA GLU A 269 -4.51 1.47 -18.26
C GLU A 269 -4.77 1.78 -19.72
N LYS A 270 -3.69 1.93 -20.49
CA LYS A 270 -3.75 2.04 -21.94
C LYS A 270 -4.21 0.72 -22.57
N GLN A 271 -5.17 0.82 -23.49
CA GLN A 271 -5.74 -0.26 -24.27
C GLN A 271 -5.11 -0.28 -25.68
N ALA A 272 -5.32 -1.38 -26.41
CA ALA A 272 -4.76 -1.59 -27.75
C ALA A 272 -5.22 -0.54 -28.79
N ASP A 273 -6.40 0.06 -28.59
CA ASP A 273 -6.97 1.10 -29.46
C ASP A 273 -6.52 2.53 -29.09
N GLY A 274 -5.56 2.65 -28.16
CA GLY A 274 -5.04 3.92 -27.65
C GLY A 274 -5.93 4.59 -26.60
N SER A 275 -7.06 3.98 -26.22
CA SER A 275 -7.88 4.47 -25.11
C SER A 275 -7.30 4.12 -23.75
N LEU A 276 -7.66 4.89 -22.73
CA LEU A 276 -7.39 4.59 -21.34
C LEU A 276 -8.65 3.98 -20.73
N PHE A 277 -8.49 2.91 -19.96
CA PHE A 277 -9.54 2.22 -19.22
C PHE A 277 -9.26 2.30 -17.72
N ALA A 278 -10.25 2.71 -16.94
CA ALA A 278 -10.15 2.90 -15.51
C ALA A 278 -10.84 1.74 -14.77
N THR A 279 -10.06 1.04 -13.95
CA THR A 279 -10.57 -0.03 -13.08
C THR A 279 -11.14 0.61 -11.82
N PRO A 280 -12.44 0.42 -11.51
CA PRO A 280 -13.06 1.03 -10.35
C PRO A 280 -12.40 0.55 -9.05
N LEU A 281 -12.49 1.37 -8.00
CA LEU A 281 -12.10 0.95 -6.65
C LEU A 281 -12.99 -0.22 -6.18
N PRO A 282 -12.53 -1.03 -5.20
CA PRO A 282 -13.35 -2.07 -4.58
C PRO A 282 -14.70 -1.56 -4.11
N ALA A 283 -15.71 -2.44 -4.11
CA ALA A 283 -17.07 -2.09 -3.73
C ALA A 283 -17.11 -1.37 -2.36
N GLY A 284 -17.83 -0.25 -2.31
CA GLY A 284 -17.94 0.58 -1.11
C GLY A 284 -16.82 1.63 -0.93
N GLN A 285 -15.78 1.62 -1.77
CA GLN A 285 -14.73 2.65 -1.77
C GLN A 285 -14.95 3.70 -2.86
N MET A 286 -14.69 4.97 -2.51
CA MET A 286 -14.84 6.11 -3.41
C MET A 286 -13.74 7.14 -3.12
N ALA A 287 -13.15 7.70 -4.16
CA ALA A 287 -12.16 8.76 -4.03
C ALA A 287 -12.16 9.68 -5.26
N ILE A 288 -11.80 10.94 -5.04
CA ILE A 288 -11.73 11.96 -6.10
C ILE A 288 -10.75 11.53 -7.20
N GLY A 289 -11.26 11.54 -8.44
CA GLY A 289 -10.47 11.27 -9.63
C GLY A 289 -9.55 12.44 -9.96
N ASN A 290 -8.27 12.15 -10.15
CA ASN A 290 -7.30 13.08 -10.72
C ASN A 290 -6.35 12.31 -11.62
N TYR A 291 -6.59 12.36 -12.93
CA TYR A 291 -5.77 11.66 -13.92
C TYR A 291 -4.74 12.62 -14.50
N GLN A 292 -3.47 12.35 -14.20
CA GLN A 292 -2.32 13.04 -14.73
C GLN A 292 -1.70 12.21 -15.85
N LEU A 293 -1.71 12.78 -17.04
CA LEU A 293 -1.35 12.11 -18.28
C LEU A 293 -0.29 12.94 -19.00
N LYS A 294 0.54 12.30 -19.81
CA LYS A 294 1.49 12.99 -20.69
C LYS A 294 1.51 12.34 -22.07
N ALA A 295 1.73 13.13 -23.11
CA ALA A 295 1.89 12.65 -24.47
C ALA A 295 2.96 13.48 -25.18
N LYS A 296 3.73 12.86 -26.07
CA LYS A 296 4.68 13.55 -26.93
C LYS A 296 4.11 13.61 -28.35
N THR A 297 4.27 14.75 -29.02
CA THR A 297 3.84 14.91 -30.41
C THR A 297 4.78 15.84 -31.17
N THR A 298 4.96 15.55 -32.45
CA THR A 298 5.68 16.41 -33.41
C THR A 298 4.72 17.32 -34.18
N LEU A 299 3.40 17.20 -33.99
CA LEU A 299 2.42 18.08 -34.61
C LEU A 299 2.58 19.50 -34.05
N ALA A 300 2.98 20.43 -34.92
CA ALA A 300 3.06 21.85 -34.61
C ALA A 300 1.74 22.55 -34.92
N GLY A 301 1.46 23.66 -34.24
CA GLY A 301 0.29 24.50 -34.50
C GLY A 301 -1.03 23.86 -34.09
N ILE A 302 -1.05 23.07 -33.02
CA ILE A 302 -2.26 22.44 -32.48
C ILE A 302 -3.22 23.52 -31.98
N THR A 303 -4.41 23.55 -32.55
CA THR A 303 -5.46 24.54 -32.28
C THR A 303 -6.72 23.92 -31.69
N ALA A 304 -6.76 22.58 -31.55
CA ALA A 304 -7.85 21.89 -30.88
C ALA A 304 -7.38 20.59 -30.22
N ILE A 305 -7.97 20.30 -29.06
CA ILE A 305 -7.77 19.06 -28.29
C ILE A 305 -9.13 18.41 -28.11
N LYS A 306 -9.26 17.13 -28.46
CA LYS A 306 -10.52 16.40 -28.30
C LYS A 306 -10.41 15.31 -27.25
N LEU A 307 -11.32 15.33 -26.29
CA LEU A 307 -11.55 14.25 -25.33
C LEU A 307 -12.73 13.42 -25.83
N GLU A 308 -12.47 12.18 -26.24
CA GLU A 308 -13.49 11.22 -26.63
C GLU A 308 -13.70 10.23 -25.49
N VAL A 309 -14.95 10.05 -25.07
CA VAL A 309 -15.34 9.12 -24.01
C VAL A 309 -16.14 7.97 -24.63
N LEU A 310 -15.81 6.74 -24.22
CA LEU A 310 -16.23 5.53 -24.92
C LEU A 310 -17.07 4.63 -24.00
N PRO A 311 -18.21 4.11 -24.48
CA PRO A 311 -18.94 3.07 -23.78
C PRO A 311 -18.09 1.78 -23.72
N ASP A 312 -18.23 1.02 -22.65
CA ASP A 312 -17.57 -0.28 -22.51
C ASP A 312 -18.43 -1.21 -21.65
N VAL A 313 -18.60 -2.45 -22.11
CA VAL A 313 -19.43 -3.45 -21.42
C VAL A 313 -18.92 -3.83 -20.03
N ARG A 314 -17.64 -3.54 -19.75
CA ARG A 314 -17.01 -3.74 -18.43
C ARG A 314 -17.34 -2.60 -17.46
N LEU A 315 -17.88 -1.48 -17.96
CA LEU A 315 -18.24 -0.31 -17.15
C LEU A 315 -19.74 -0.33 -16.80
N PRO A 316 -20.15 0.33 -15.70
CA PRO A 316 -21.55 0.41 -15.31
C PRO A 316 -22.45 0.91 -16.45
N SER A 317 -23.58 0.24 -16.65
CA SER A 317 -24.59 0.61 -17.64
C SER A 317 -24.08 0.76 -19.09
N ASN A 318 -22.94 0.13 -19.42
CA ASN A 318 -22.22 0.31 -20.70
C ASN A 318 -21.79 1.77 -20.95
N GLY A 319 -21.75 2.61 -19.91
CA GLY A 319 -21.43 4.02 -20.06
C GLY A 319 -19.93 4.30 -20.07
N PRO A 320 -19.53 5.53 -20.43
CA PRO A 320 -18.14 5.95 -20.39
C PRO A 320 -17.59 6.25 -18.99
N GLY A 321 -18.42 6.29 -17.96
CA GLY A 321 -18.06 6.62 -16.59
C GLY A 321 -18.23 5.48 -15.58
N LEU A 322 -17.77 5.73 -14.35
CA LEU A 322 -17.77 4.76 -13.24
C LEU A 322 -19.00 4.88 -12.32
N ALA A 323 -19.86 5.89 -12.50
CA ALA A 323 -21.08 5.99 -11.72
C ALA A 323 -22.06 4.85 -12.07
N PRO A 324 -22.98 4.44 -11.18
CA PRO A 324 -23.88 3.31 -11.43
C PRO A 324 -24.73 3.40 -12.71
N ASP A 325 -25.08 4.62 -13.12
CA ASP A 325 -25.80 4.93 -14.36
C ASP A 325 -24.89 5.00 -15.60
N GLY A 326 -23.59 4.79 -15.44
CA GLY A 326 -22.57 4.87 -16.49
C GLY A 326 -22.10 6.29 -16.80
N ASN A 327 -22.51 7.28 -16.01
CA ASN A 327 -22.16 8.68 -16.20
C ASN A 327 -20.80 9.04 -15.57
N PHE A 328 -20.26 10.20 -15.95
CA PHE A 328 -19.09 10.83 -15.34
C PHE A 328 -19.36 12.33 -15.15
N VAL A 329 -18.53 13.00 -14.35
CA VAL A 329 -18.50 14.45 -14.26
C VAL A 329 -17.05 14.92 -14.30
N LEU A 330 -16.64 15.46 -15.45
CA LEU A 330 -15.31 16.07 -15.61
C LEU A 330 -15.36 17.49 -15.04
N SER A 331 -14.80 17.68 -13.86
CA SER A 331 -14.85 18.97 -13.15
C SER A 331 -13.86 19.99 -13.70
N GLU A 332 -12.65 19.55 -14.07
CA GLU A 332 -11.59 20.43 -14.60
C GLU A 332 -10.72 19.68 -15.61
N PHE A 333 -10.42 20.33 -16.74
CA PHE A 333 -9.52 19.85 -17.78
C PHE A 333 -8.35 20.83 -17.96
N VAL A 334 -7.19 20.46 -17.42
CA VAL A 334 -5.99 21.31 -17.47
C VAL A 334 -5.01 20.76 -18.50
N VAL A 335 -4.45 21.65 -19.31
CA VAL A 335 -3.43 21.32 -20.32
C VAL A 335 -2.18 22.14 -20.06
N GLN A 336 -1.03 21.48 -20.11
CA GLN A 336 0.27 22.13 -20.06
C GLN A 336 1.14 21.65 -21.22
N GLN A 337 2.11 22.46 -21.61
CA GLN A 337 3.06 22.13 -22.65
C GLN A 337 4.51 22.37 -22.19
N ALA A 338 5.42 21.53 -22.68
CA ALA A 338 6.86 21.73 -22.56
C ALA A 338 7.55 21.34 -23.87
N ALA A 339 8.50 22.15 -24.35
CA ALA A 339 9.26 21.82 -25.55
C ALA A 339 10.10 20.56 -25.32
N LEU A 340 10.20 19.68 -26.34
CA LEU A 340 11.05 18.48 -26.27
C LEU A 340 12.54 18.79 -26.44
N ASP A 341 12.86 19.92 -27.05
CA ASP A 341 14.23 20.44 -27.22
C ASP A 341 14.84 20.83 -25.86
N ALA A 342 16.02 20.30 -25.54
CA ALA A 342 16.72 20.53 -24.27
C ALA A 342 17.09 22.01 -23.99
N LYS A 343 17.33 22.83 -25.02
CA LYS A 343 17.56 24.28 -24.86
C LYS A 343 16.28 25.01 -24.51
N ARG A 344 15.15 24.62 -25.11
CA ARG A 344 13.83 25.23 -24.89
C ARG A 344 13.11 24.68 -23.66
N ALA A 345 13.39 23.44 -23.25
CA ALA A 345 12.87 22.82 -22.04
C ALA A 345 13.26 23.59 -20.76
N LYS A 346 14.39 24.31 -20.79
CA LYS A 346 14.81 25.22 -19.70
C LYS A 346 13.84 26.38 -19.45
N LYS A 347 12.93 26.70 -20.39
CA LYS A 347 11.87 27.69 -20.19
C LYS A 347 10.72 27.19 -19.30
N GLY A 348 10.75 25.92 -18.89
CA GLY A 348 9.77 25.32 -17.98
C GLY A 348 8.50 24.82 -18.66
N VAL A 349 7.57 24.36 -17.84
CA VAL A 349 6.24 23.87 -18.24
C VAL A 349 5.28 25.07 -18.32
N GLY A 350 4.75 25.35 -19.50
CA GLY A 350 3.77 26.42 -19.72
C GLY A 350 2.34 25.92 -19.59
N LEU A 351 1.50 26.64 -18.84
CA LEU A 351 0.05 26.40 -18.81
C LEU A 351 -0.56 26.80 -20.16
N VAL A 352 -1.41 25.94 -20.72
CA VAL A 352 -2.18 26.26 -21.92
C VAL A 352 -3.55 26.77 -21.50
N THR A 353 -3.83 28.04 -21.81
CA THR A 353 -5.15 28.63 -21.58
C THR A 353 -6.15 28.10 -22.61
N LEU A 354 -7.20 27.42 -22.15
CA LEU A 354 -8.31 26.95 -22.98
C LEU A 354 -9.44 28.00 -22.96
N LYS A 355 -9.81 28.52 -24.13
CA LYS A 355 -10.76 29.63 -24.26
C LYS A 355 -12.20 29.16 -24.34
N THR A 356 -12.43 28.12 -25.13
CA THR A 356 -13.76 27.62 -25.47
C THR A 356 -13.76 26.10 -25.43
N ALA A 357 -14.91 25.51 -25.09
CA ALA A 357 -15.14 24.09 -25.25
C ALA A 357 -16.54 23.85 -25.84
N ILE A 358 -16.66 22.83 -26.69
CA ILE A 358 -17.92 22.32 -27.22
C ILE A 358 -18.00 20.82 -27.00
N ALA A 359 -19.20 20.28 -26.85
CA ALA A 359 -19.43 18.84 -26.76
C ALA A 359 -20.61 18.46 -27.65
N ASP A 360 -20.60 17.24 -28.17
CA ASP A 360 -21.70 16.69 -28.97
C ASP A 360 -22.96 16.50 -28.12
N PHE A 361 -22.78 16.23 -26.82
CA PHE A 361 -23.84 16.17 -25.83
C PHE A 361 -23.38 16.76 -24.50
N SER A 362 -24.32 17.36 -23.76
CA SER A 362 -24.13 17.75 -22.37
C SER A 362 -25.43 17.54 -21.60
N GLN A 363 -25.32 16.91 -20.44
CA GLN A 363 -26.41 16.81 -19.48
C GLN A 363 -26.88 18.22 -19.08
N ASP A 364 -28.20 18.38 -18.87
CA ASP A 364 -28.77 19.62 -18.35
C ASP A 364 -28.01 20.08 -17.08
N LYS A 365 -27.60 21.36 -17.05
CA LYS A 365 -26.79 22.00 -16.00
C LYS A 365 -25.34 21.49 -15.83
N PHE A 366 -24.87 20.56 -16.66
CA PHE A 366 -23.49 20.08 -16.67
C PHE A 366 -22.83 20.31 -18.05
N PRO A 367 -22.77 21.56 -18.54
CA PRO A 367 -22.18 21.85 -19.83
C PRO A 367 -20.66 21.68 -19.81
N VAL A 368 -20.09 21.34 -20.97
CA VAL A 368 -18.64 21.15 -21.11
C VAL A 368 -17.78 22.35 -20.69
N THR A 369 -18.34 23.56 -20.78
CA THR A 369 -17.66 24.81 -20.39
C THR A 369 -17.36 24.90 -18.90
N GLU A 370 -18.04 24.13 -18.05
CA GLU A 370 -17.67 24.04 -16.63
C GLU A 370 -16.26 23.44 -16.48
N SER A 371 -15.86 22.48 -17.33
CA SER A 371 -14.52 21.85 -17.27
C SER A 371 -13.36 22.83 -17.51
N LEU A 372 -13.63 24.04 -18.01
CA LEU A 372 -12.62 25.09 -18.19
C LEU A 372 -12.30 25.85 -16.89
N LYS A 373 -13.18 25.74 -15.88
CA LYS A 373 -13.06 26.52 -14.63
C LYS A 373 -12.21 25.78 -13.61
N LYS A 374 -11.33 26.54 -12.96
CA LYS A 374 -10.46 26.01 -11.91
C LYS A 374 -11.21 25.78 -10.61
N GLY A 375 -10.97 24.64 -9.97
CA GLY A 375 -11.43 24.37 -8.60
C GLY A 375 -12.91 23.95 -8.50
N ASN A 376 -13.52 23.50 -9.59
CA ASN A 376 -14.87 22.95 -9.56
C ASN A 376 -14.94 21.68 -8.69
N ARG A 377 -15.89 21.65 -7.76
CA ARG A 377 -16.12 20.48 -6.88
C ARG A 377 -17.47 19.81 -7.11
N ASP A 378 -18.45 20.58 -7.58
CA ASP A 378 -19.85 20.19 -7.72
C ASP A 378 -20.39 20.39 -9.15
N ARG A 379 -19.57 20.87 -10.08
CA ARG A 379 -19.91 21.10 -11.49
C ARG A 379 -18.90 20.44 -12.42
N GLY A 380 -19.25 20.33 -13.70
CA GLY A 380 -18.40 19.74 -14.73
C GLY A 380 -19.19 19.35 -15.97
N TRP A 381 -18.51 18.72 -16.93
CA TRP A 381 -19.15 18.08 -18.08
C TRP A 381 -19.69 16.70 -17.72
N ALA A 382 -20.95 16.41 -18.08
CA ALA A 382 -21.58 15.11 -17.88
C ALA A 382 -22.48 14.74 -19.07
N VAL A 383 -22.84 13.45 -19.19
CA VAL A 383 -23.54 12.90 -20.36
C VAL A 383 -24.83 12.15 -20.04
N SER A 384 -25.33 12.20 -18.81
CA SER A 384 -26.65 11.63 -18.48
C SER A 384 -27.79 12.43 -19.13
N PRO A 385 -28.92 11.80 -19.53
CA PRO A 385 -29.24 10.37 -19.43
C PRO A 385 -28.63 9.51 -20.55
N ASP A 386 -27.83 10.10 -21.43
CA ASP A 386 -27.30 9.47 -22.63
C ASP A 386 -26.00 8.66 -22.40
N ALA A 387 -25.81 8.20 -21.16
CA ALA A 387 -24.77 7.25 -20.83
C ALA A 387 -25.05 5.89 -21.50
N GLY A 388 -24.02 5.30 -22.10
CA GLY A 388 -24.14 4.12 -22.95
C GLY A 388 -23.79 4.35 -24.42
N SER A 389 -23.52 5.60 -24.78
CA SER A 389 -23.06 6.01 -26.11
C SER A 389 -21.68 6.65 -26.05
N ARG A 390 -21.01 6.68 -27.19
CA ARG A 390 -19.80 7.48 -27.40
C ARG A 390 -20.16 8.95 -27.38
N HIS A 391 -19.38 9.75 -26.67
CA HIS A 391 -19.47 11.21 -26.65
C HIS A 391 -18.11 11.85 -26.82
N GLU A 392 -18.06 13.12 -27.21
CA GLU A 392 -16.80 13.83 -27.40
C GLU A 392 -16.91 15.33 -27.12
N ALA A 393 -15.82 15.85 -26.56
CA ALA A 393 -15.65 17.27 -26.25
C ALA A 393 -14.40 17.81 -26.94
N ILE A 394 -14.49 18.99 -27.55
CA ILE A 394 -13.37 19.72 -28.13
C ILE A 394 -13.07 20.93 -27.25
N PHE A 395 -11.79 21.11 -26.92
CA PHE A 395 -11.24 22.23 -26.19
C PHE A 395 -10.31 23.03 -27.11
N TYR A 396 -10.54 24.34 -27.19
CA TYR A 396 -9.80 25.26 -28.05
C TYR A 396 -8.82 26.09 -27.21
N PRO A 397 -7.50 25.90 -27.38
CA PRO A 397 -6.49 26.79 -26.82
C PRO A 397 -6.64 28.22 -27.33
N ASP A 398 -6.33 29.22 -26.50
CA ASP A 398 -6.30 30.62 -26.93
C ASP A 398 -5.12 30.91 -27.89
N THR A 399 -4.02 30.17 -27.73
CA THR A 399 -2.85 30.21 -28.61
C THR A 399 -2.50 28.82 -29.11
N ALA A 400 -2.09 28.72 -30.38
CA ALA A 400 -1.67 27.44 -30.96
C ALA A 400 -0.53 26.81 -30.15
N ILE A 401 -0.66 25.52 -29.87
CA ILE A 401 0.30 24.72 -29.11
C ILE A 401 1.31 24.09 -30.08
N GLY A 402 2.57 24.02 -29.67
CA GLY A 402 3.61 23.34 -30.42
C GLY A 402 4.89 24.14 -30.47
N ALA A 403 5.99 23.43 -30.60
CA ALA A 403 7.31 24.01 -30.78
C ALA A 403 8.02 23.25 -31.90
N GLU A 404 8.92 23.93 -32.59
CA GLU A 404 9.86 23.28 -33.50
C GLU A 404 10.68 22.23 -32.73
N GLY A 405 10.75 21.01 -33.26
CA GLY A 405 11.31 19.83 -32.57
C GLY A 405 10.31 19.05 -31.71
N GLY A 406 9.04 19.47 -31.65
CA GLY A 406 7.96 18.78 -30.95
C GLY A 406 7.73 19.23 -29.51
N VAL A 407 6.62 18.78 -28.94
CA VAL A 407 6.13 19.21 -27.63
C VAL A 407 5.67 18.01 -26.80
N GLN A 408 5.91 18.07 -25.49
CA GLN A 408 5.23 17.23 -24.52
C GLN A 408 4.00 17.97 -23.99
N LEU A 409 2.85 17.34 -24.14
CA LEU A 409 1.59 17.78 -23.53
C LEU A 409 1.40 17.02 -22.21
N SER A 410 1.03 17.75 -21.16
CA SER A 410 0.56 17.15 -19.91
C SER A 410 -0.90 17.51 -19.71
N PHE A 411 -1.72 16.53 -19.35
CA PHE A 411 -3.15 16.69 -19.09
C PHE A 411 -3.46 16.34 -17.65
N GLN A 412 -4.33 17.14 -17.02
CA GLN A 412 -4.89 16.84 -15.72
C GLN A 412 -6.42 16.83 -15.82
N LEU A 413 -7.04 15.69 -15.52
CA LEU A 413 -8.49 15.51 -15.53
C LEU A 413 -8.98 15.35 -14.09
N VAL A 414 -9.58 16.39 -13.52
CA VAL A 414 -10.09 16.40 -12.14
C VAL A 414 -11.58 16.08 -12.15
N GLN A 415 -12.00 15.19 -11.25
CA GLN A 415 -13.36 14.64 -11.17
C GLN A 415 -13.81 14.66 -9.70
N GLY A 416 -14.19 15.85 -9.23
CA GLY A 416 -14.49 16.11 -7.81
C GLY A 416 -15.93 15.82 -7.40
N PHE A 417 -16.84 15.70 -8.36
CA PHE A 417 -18.27 15.62 -8.11
C PHE A 417 -18.66 14.44 -7.21
N GLN A 418 -19.45 14.74 -6.17
CA GLN A 418 -19.90 13.77 -5.16
C GLN A 418 -18.77 12.86 -4.65
N ASN A 419 -17.64 13.46 -4.26
CA ASN A 419 -16.48 12.77 -3.69
C ASN A 419 -15.88 11.69 -4.61
N GLY A 420 -15.90 11.92 -5.93
CA GLY A 420 -15.33 11.01 -6.94
C GLY A 420 -16.23 9.85 -7.32
N LYS A 421 -17.56 9.96 -7.09
CA LYS A 421 -18.54 8.97 -7.56
C LYS A 421 -18.60 8.86 -9.09
N TYR A 422 -18.32 9.97 -9.78
CA TYR A 422 -18.52 10.13 -11.21
C TYR A 422 -17.18 10.26 -11.96
N ASN A 423 -16.24 9.38 -11.64
CA ASN A 423 -14.97 9.32 -12.36
C ASN A 423 -15.16 8.76 -13.78
N LEU A 424 -14.35 9.22 -14.73
CA LEU A 424 -14.24 8.73 -16.11
C LEU A 424 -13.74 7.28 -16.11
N GLY A 425 -14.41 6.45 -16.91
CA GLY A 425 -14.15 5.02 -17.07
C GLY A 425 -13.32 4.70 -18.31
N ARG A 426 -13.74 5.10 -19.51
CA ARG A 426 -12.96 4.88 -20.74
C ARG A 426 -12.95 6.10 -21.65
N PHE A 427 -11.76 6.54 -22.04
CA PHE A 427 -11.59 7.74 -22.86
C PHE A 427 -10.26 7.75 -23.63
N ARG A 428 -10.13 8.65 -24.60
CA ARG A 428 -8.87 8.93 -25.31
C ARG A 428 -8.78 10.40 -25.72
N ILE A 429 -7.57 10.84 -26.03
CA ILE A 429 -7.28 12.24 -26.38
C ILE A 429 -6.74 12.33 -27.80
N TRP A 430 -7.22 13.32 -28.53
CA TRP A 430 -6.79 13.65 -29.89
C TRP A 430 -6.36 15.11 -29.99
N VAL A 431 -5.61 15.42 -31.03
CA VAL A 431 -5.22 16.79 -31.38
C VAL A 431 -5.47 17.07 -32.85
N SER A 432 -5.70 18.33 -33.17
CA SER A 432 -5.76 18.84 -34.55
C SER A 432 -5.08 20.20 -34.65
N ALA A 433 -4.50 20.48 -35.82
CA ALA A 433 -3.99 21.80 -36.18
C ALA A 433 -5.02 22.66 -36.94
N ASN A 434 -6.23 22.14 -37.18
CA ASN A 434 -7.28 22.89 -37.85
C ASN A 434 -7.90 23.96 -36.90
N PRO A 435 -7.75 25.26 -37.18
CA PRO A 435 -8.28 26.33 -36.33
C PRO A 435 -9.82 26.37 -36.24
N MET A 436 -10.50 25.69 -37.17
CA MET A 436 -11.95 25.50 -37.19
C MET A 436 -12.33 24.04 -36.95
N ALA A 437 -11.58 23.34 -36.09
CA ALA A 437 -11.81 21.94 -35.79
C ALA A 437 -13.26 21.66 -35.39
N ARG A 438 -13.87 20.68 -36.04
CA ARG A 438 -15.18 20.10 -35.75
C ARG A 438 -15.00 18.63 -35.34
N PHE A 439 -16.07 17.98 -34.89
CA PHE A 439 -16.01 16.61 -34.36
C PHE A 439 -15.37 15.60 -35.34
N GLY A 440 -15.77 15.67 -36.62
CA GLY A 440 -15.10 15.01 -37.75
C GLY A 440 -14.75 13.54 -37.55
N ALA A 441 -13.77 13.06 -38.32
CA ALA A 441 -13.28 11.68 -38.22
C ALA A 441 -11.76 11.62 -37.98
N PRO A 442 -11.25 10.50 -37.45
CA PRO A 442 -9.81 10.23 -37.43
C PRO A 442 -9.22 10.31 -38.84
N LYS A 443 -7.96 10.74 -38.95
CA LYS A 443 -7.27 10.89 -40.25
C LYS A 443 -7.40 9.66 -41.16
N ALA A 444 -7.15 8.47 -40.61
CA ALA A 444 -7.24 7.21 -41.36
C ALA A 444 -8.64 6.96 -41.96
N VAL A 445 -9.69 7.35 -41.23
CA VAL A 445 -11.09 7.23 -41.68
C VAL A 445 -11.40 8.28 -42.73
N ALA A 446 -10.96 9.53 -42.53
CA ALA A 446 -11.15 10.59 -43.51
C ALA A 446 -10.46 10.26 -44.85
N ASP A 447 -9.22 9.75 -44.80
CA ASP A 447 -8.46 9.32 -45.98
C ASP A 447 -9.13 8.10 -46.67
N ALA A 448 -9.73 7.20 -45.90
CA ALA A 448 -10.52 6.09 -46.43
C ALA A 448 -11.81 6.57 -47.13
N ILE A 449 -12.53 7.55 -46.56
CA ILE A 449 -13.74 8.12 -47.17
C ILE A 449 -13.39 8.82 -48.50
N ARG A 450 -12.30 9.60 -48.52
CA ARG A 450 -11.79 10.30 -49.71
C ARG A 450 -11.33 9.34 -50.81
N THR A 451 -10.93 8.12 -50.46
CA THR A 451 -10.53 7.09 -51.43
C THR A 451 -11.77 6.54 -52.14
N PRO A 452 -11.82 6.52 -53.50
CA PRO A 452 -12.95 5.96 -54.24
C PRO A 452 -13.26 4.53 -53.79
N VAL A 453 -14.54 4.18 -53.64
CA VAL A 453 -14.99 2.90 -53.05
C VAL A 453 -14.30 1.68 -53.68
N ALA A 454 -14.13 1.67 -55.00
CA ALA A 454 -13.48 0.60 -55.74
C ALA A 454 -11.97 0.45 -55.46
N LYS A 455 -11.32 1.48 -54.93
CA LYS A 455 -9.88 1.53 -54.63
C LYS A 455 -9.56 1.38 -53.15
N ARG A 456 -10.56 1.25 -52.28
CA ARG A 456 -10.35 1.14 -50.83
C ARG A 456 -9.69 -0.20 -50.47
N THR A 457 -8.61 -0.15 -49.69
CA THR A 457 -7.91 -1.34 -49.20
C THR A 457 -8.75 -2.10 -48.16
N PRO A 458 -8.45 -3.37 -47.86
CA PRO A 458 -9.10 -4.10 -46.76
C PRO A 458 -9.00 -3.39 -45.42
N GLU A 459 -7.86 -2.76 -45.13
CA GLU A 459 -7.60 -2.02 -43.89
C GLU A 459 -8.47 -0.77 -43.81
N GLN A 460 -8.62 -0.04 -44.92
CA GLN A 460 -9.49 1.13 -45.01
C GLN A 460 -10.97 0.74 -44.83
N LYS A 461 -11.41 -0.36 -45.47
CA LYS A 461 -12.77 -0.88 -45.29
C LYS A 461 -13.04 -1.26 -43.85
N LYS A 462 -12.11 -1.98 -43.22
CA LYS A 462 -12.19 -2.37 -41.81
C LYS A 462 -12.25 -1.14 -40.90
N ALA A 463 -11.38 -0.16 -41.09
CA ALA A 463 -11.35 1.06 -40.29
C ALA A 463 -12.67 1.85 -40.38
N LEU A 464 -13.28 1.92 -41.58
CA LEU A 464 -14.59 2.55 -41.77
C LEU A 464 -15.69 1.80 -41.02
N SER A 465 -15.79 0.48 -41.22
CA SER A 465 -16.82 -0.33 -40.57
C SER A 465 -16.66 -0.34 -39.04
N ASP A 466 -15.45 -0.49 -38.52
CA ASP A 466 -15.19 -0.44 -37.08
C ASP A 466 -15.59 0.91 -36.47
N THR A 467 -15.22 2.02 -37.13
CA THR A 467 -15.56 3.37 -36.67
C THR A 467 -17.06 3.61 -36.69
N PHE A 468 -17.72 3.19 -37.78
CA PHE A 468 -19.16 3.34 -37.94
C PHE A 468 -19.93 2.51 -36.90
N ILE A 469 -19.59 1.24 -36.71
CA ILE A 469 -20.21 0.37 -35.69
C ILE A 469 -20.01 0.94 -34.27
N ALA A 470 -18.82 1.47 -33.97
CA ALA A 470 -18.57 2.11 -32.68
C ALA A 470 -19.44 3.35 -32.42
N GLN A 471 -19.93 4.02 -33.48
CA GLN A 471 -20.81 5.19 -33.38
C GLN A 471 -22.31 4.84 -33.52
N PHE A 472 -22.63 3.65 -34.01
CA PHE A 472 -23.99 3.27 -34.34
C PHE A 472 -24.83 3.01 -33.07
N ARG A 473 -25.80 3.90 -32.81
CA ARG A 473 -26.62 3.94 -31.58
C ARG A 473 -27.34 2.62 -31.29
N GLU A 474 -27.91 1.98 -32.30
CA GLU A 474 -28.62 0.72 -32.14
C GLU A 474 -27.66 -0.40 -31.69
N TYR A 475 -26.44 -0.41 -32.23
CA TYR A 475 -25.42 -1.36 -31.83
C TYR A 475 -24.96 -1.14 -30.39
N GLN A 476 -24.74 0.11 -29.99
CA GLN A 476 -24.40 0.44 -28.60
C GLN A 476 -25.52 0.05 -27.62
N THR A 477 -26.78 0.22 -28.02
CA THR A 477 -27.95 -0.23 -27.25
C THR A 477 -27.97 -1.75 -27.11
N ALA A 478 -27.68 -2.49 -28.18
CA ALA A 478 -27.60 -3.94 -28.14
C ALA A 478 -26.43 -4.41 -27.24
N GLN A 479 -25.29 -3.74 -27.29
CA GLN A 479 -24.16 -4.03 -26.39
C GLN A 479 -24.47 -3.74 -24.92
N LYS A 480 -25.27 -2.72 -24.62
CA LYS A 480 -25.78 -2.48 -23.26
C LYS A 480 -26.64 -3.64 -22.74
N ALA A 481 -27.44 -4.26 -23.63
CA ALA A 481 -28.20 -5.47 -23.28
C ALA A 481 -27.28 -6.66 -23.01
N VAL A 482 -26.23 -6.84 -23.82
CA VAL A 482 -25.19 -7.87 -23.58
C VAL A 482 -24.51 -7.66 -22.23
N ALA A 483 -24.09 -6.44 -21.92
CA ALA A 483 -23.46 -6.10 -20.65
C ALA A 483 -24.40 -6.37 -19.46
N SER A 484 -25.67 -6.02 -19.58
CA SER A 484 -26.67 -6.24 -18.54
C SER A 484 -26.93 -7.72 -18.28
N ALA A 485 -27.03 -8.53 -19.33
CA ALA A 485 -27.16 -10.00 -19.22
C ALA A 485 -25.89 -10.67 -18.68
N SER A 486 -24.72 -10.04 -18.88
CA SER A 486 -23.42 -10.57 -18.46
C SER A 486 -23.09 -10.31 -16.99
N LYS A 487 -23.89 -9.51 -16.27
CA LYS A 487 -23.69 -9.26 -14.84
C LYS A 487 -23.66 -10.58 -14.06
N PRO A 488 -22.78 -10.73 -13.05
CA PRO A 488 -22.76 -11.92 -12.21
C PRO A 488 -24.06 -12.05 -11.44
N LEU A 489 -24.39 -13.28 -11.05
CA LEU A 489 -25.51 -13.53 -10.15
C LEU A 489 -25.30 -12.79 -8.80
N PRO A 490 -26.36 -12.32 -8.15
CA PRO A 490 -26.26 -11.73 -6.81
C PRO A 490 -25.59 -12.70 -5.84
N VAL A 491 -24.83 -12.14 -4.89
CA VAL A 491 -24.22 -12.91 -3.80
C VAL A 491 -25.32 -13.49 -2.91
N ASP A 492 -25.18 -14.75 -2.55
CA ASP A 492 -26.07 -15.43 -1.61
C ASP A 492 -25.64 -15.11 -0.17
N GLU A 493 -26.33 -14.16 0.47
CA GLU A 493 -26.01 -13.71 1.82
C GLU A 493 -26.10 -14.83 2.86
N GLN A 494 -27.00 -15.80 2.66
CA GLN A 494 -27.16 -16.92 3.57
C GLN A 494 -26.01 -17.93 3.41
N LEU A 495 -25.56 -18.18 2.17
CA LEU A 495 -24.35 -18.98 1.94
C LEU A 495 -23.14 -18.35 2.63
N VAL A 496 -22.93 -17.04 2.49
CA VAL A 496 -21.83 -16.30 3.13
C VAL A 496 -21.91 -16.42 4.65
N ALA A 497 -23.10 -16.26 5.24
CA ALA A 497 -23.30 -16.40 6.68
C ALA A 497 -22.97 -17.83 7.19
N LEU A 498 -23.34 -18.86 6.43
CA LEU A 498 -23.05 -20.26 6.78
C LEU A 498 -21.55 -20.59 6.63
N GLU A 499 -20.90 -20.07 5.59
CA GLU A 499 -19.44 -20.19 5.42
C GLU A 499 -18.71 -19.51 6.57
N PHE A 500 -19.12 -18.29 6.94
CA PHE A 500 -18.57 -17.58 8.09
C PHE A 500 -18.76 -18.39 9.38
N LYS A 501 -19.96 -18.92 9.65
CA LYS A 501 -20.24 -19.74 10.83
C LYS A 501 -19.33 -20.98 10.90
N HIS A 502 -19.10 -21.66 9.77
CA HIS A 502 -18.20 -22.80 9.71
C HIS A 502 -16.73 -22.41 9.96
N THR A 503 -16.26 -21.31 9.37
CA THR A 503 -14.90 -20.80 9.60
C THR A 503 -14.69 -20.32 11.03
N ASP A 504 -15.68 -19.64 11.61
CA ASP A 504 -15.60 -19.14 13.00
C ASP A 504 -15.51 -20.28 14.01
N ALA A 505 -16.29 -21.35 13.82
CA ALA A 505 -16.23 -22.56 14.65
C ALA A 505 -14.85 -23.27 14.61
N GLN A 506 -14.04 -23.04 13.56
CA GLN A 506 -12.70 -23.63 13.44
C GLN A 506 -11.63 -22.89 14.25
N ARG A 507 -11.93 -21.74 14.85
CA ARG A 507 -10.97 -21.02 15.69
C ARG A 507 -10.49 -21.89 16.85
N PRO A 508 -9.19 -21.88 17.19
CA PRO A 508 -8.67 -22.69 18.27
C PRO A 508 -9.25 -22.27 19.62
N VAL A 509 -9.35 -23.22 20.55
CA VAL A 509 -9.74 -22.92 21.93
C VAL A 509 -8.71 -21.99 22.56
N VAL A 510 -9.17 -20.90 23.15
CA VAL A 510 -8.31 -19.96 23.87
C VAL A 510 -7.93 -20.58 25.22
N LEU A 511 -6.63 -20.77 25.43
CA LEU A 511 -6.12 -21.30 26.70
C LEU A 511 -6.05 -20.21 27.77
N ASP A 512 -6.15 -20.62 29.03
CA ASP A 512 -5.95 -19.73 30.18
C ASP A 512 -4.55 -19.07 30.15
N ALA A 513 -4.51 -17.75 30.33
CA ALA A 513 -3.29 -16.98 30.22
C ALA A 513 -2.24 -17.40 31.27
N LYS A 514 -2.69 -17.79 32.48
CA LYS A 514 -1.78 -18.22 33.54
C LYS A 514 -1.19 -19.60 33.23
N LEU A 515 -1.97 -20.50 32.64
CA LEU A 515 -1.45 -21.79 32.15
C LEU A 515 -0.35 -21.60 31.10
N ILE A 516 -0.58 -20.71 30.12
CA ILE A 516 0.42 -20.38 29.09
C ILE A 516 1.70 -19.85 29.75
N GLN A 517 1.56 -18.92 30.70
CA GLN A 517 2.69 -18.34 31.42
C GLN A 517 3.47 -19.43 32.18
N LEU A 518 2.79 -20.25 32.98
CA LEU A 518 3.44 -21.30 33.80
C LEU A 518 4.17 -22.35 32.96
N ARG A 519 3.60 -22.75 31.81
CA ARG A 519 4.29 -23.65 30.86
C ARG A 519 5.62 -23.04 30.39
N ARG A 520 5.62 -21.75 30.05
CA ARG A 520 6.84 -21.03 29.63
C ARG A 520 7.84 -20.89 30.78
N ASP A 521 7.37 -20.52 31.96
CA ASP A 521 8.21 -20.31 33.13
C ASP A 521 8.91 -21.62 33.54
N VAL A 522 8.22 -22.77 33.52
CA VAL A 522 8.81 -24.09 33.80
C VAL A 522 9.87 -24.48 32.76
N GLU A 523 9.59 -24.28 31.47
CA GLU A 523 10.57 -24.55 30.40
C GLU A 523 11.85 -23.72 30.58
N LEU A 524 11.70 -22.42 30.88
CA LEU A 524 12.83 -21.53 31.16
C LEU A 524 13.60 -21.95 32.41
N SER A 525 12.89 -22.28 33.49
CA SER A 525 13.50 -22.73 34.74
C SER A 525 14.24 -24.06 34.58
N LYS A 526 13.71 -24.99 33.77
CA LYS A 526 14.38 -26.25 33.43
C LYS A 526 15.70 -26.00 32.70
N ALA A 527 15.70 -25.08 31.73
CA ALA A 527 16.92 -24.69 31.03
C ALA A 527 17.98 -24.02 31.94
N GLN A 528 17.57 -23.44 33.07
CA GLN A 528 18.48 -22.83 34.05
C GLN A 528 19.14 -23.85 34.99
N LEU A 529 18.50 -24.99 35.25
CA LEU A 529 19.04 -26.04 36.13
C LEU A 529 20.02 -27.00 35.43
N GLY A 530 20.10 -26.97 34.10
CA GLY A 530 20.94 -27.86 33.27
C GLY A 530 20.11 -28.83 32.45
#